data_AF-A0A9P9QN95-F1
#
_entry.id   AF-A0A9P9QN95-F1
#
_cell.length_a   1.000
_cell.length_b   1.000
_cell.length_c   1.000
_cell.angle_alpha   90.00
_cell.angle_beta   90.00
_cell.angle_gamma   90.00
#
_symmetry.space_group_name_H-M   'P 1'
#
loop_
_entity.id
_entity.type
_entity.pdbx_description
1 polymer ?
#
loop_
_entity_poly.entity_id
_entity_poly.type
_entity_poly.pdbx_seq_one_letter_code
_entity_poly.pdbx_strand_id
1 'polypeptide(L)'
;EIIQLLLEHKADVNAPGSDYGDALQIAIQTNDIEIVKILLSAGADVNVKRTGGVDCTALMTAASSPWADTTMIKLLLDHGADINAVGGLGGTALCAAAIGAENKIEVMRVLLAHGAYANMRGGPQARYVNPLHAAVTWKDLSGPPGYPEGVRLLVEHGAQIN
;
A
#
# COMPACT_ATOMS: atom_id res chain seq x y z
N GLU A 1 8.50 15.99 17.80
CA GLU A 1 8.10 17.07 18.74
C GLU A 1 6.74 17.70 18.39
N ILE A 2 6.51 18.27 17.19
CA ILE A 2 5.22 18.93 16.87
C ILE A 2 4.02 17.97 16.94
N ILE A 3 4.13 16.74 16.41
CA ILE A 3 3.03 15.76 16.44
C ILE A 3 2.61 15.44 17.89
N GLN A 4 3.57 15.21 18.79
CA GLN A 4 3.30 14.94 20.21
C GLN A 4 2.61 16.13 20.88
N LEU A 5 3.10 17.35 20.64
CA LEU A 5 2.49 18.56 21.18
C LEU A 5 1.03 18.75 20.71
N LEU A 6 0.74 18.46 19.44
CA LEU A 6 -0.63 18.53 18.90
C LEU A 6 -1.56 17.50 19.55
N LEU A 7 -1.07 16.27 19.75
CA LEU A 7 -1.84 15.21 20.41
C LEU A 7 -2.09 15.53 21.90
N GLU A 8 -1.12 16.11 22.60
CA GLU A 8 -1.28 16.60 23.98
C GLU A 8 -2.38 17.67 24.09
N HIS A 9 -2.57 18.46 23.03
CA HIS A 9 -3.63 19.48 22.94
C HIS A 9 -4.94 18.94 22.35
N LYS A 10 -5.14 17.62 22.35
CA LYS A 10 -6.36 16.93 21.88
C LYS A 10 -6.68 17.17 20.40
N ALA A 11 -5.67 17.36 19.56
CA ALA A 11 -5.86 17.30 18.12
C ALA A 11 -6.50 15.95 17.75
N ASP A 12 -7.51 16.00 16.88
CA ASP A 12 -8.13 14.79 16.35
C ASP A 12 -7.14 14.10 15.39
N VAL A 13 -6.62 12.94 15.81
CA VAL A 13 -5.68 12.13 15.02
C VAL A 13 -6.28 11.66 13.69
N ASN A 14 -7.61 11.57 13.62
CA ASN A 14 -8.38 11.15 12.46
C ASN A 14 -9.03 12.32 11.73
N ALA A 15 -8.62 13.55 12.02
CA ALA A 15 -9.12 14.73 11.32
C ALA A 15 -8.97 14.51 9.79
N PRO A 16 -10.03 14.77 9.01
CA PRO A 16 -10.00 14.53 7.58
C PRO A 16 -8.87 15.34 6.96
N GLY A 17 -8.00 14.64 6.24
CA GLY A 17 -6.94 15.25 5.47
C GLY A 17 -7.46 16.04 4.27
N SER A 18 -6.52 16.62 3.54
CA SER A 18 -6.80 17.17 2.20
C SER A 18 -6.78 16.05 1.15
N ASP A 19 -6.82 16.40 -0.14
CA ASP A 19 -6.72 15.45 -1.26
C ASP A 19 -5.48 14.52 -1.19
N TYR A 20 -4.48 14.91 -0.38
CA TYR A 20 -3.23 14.17 -0.15
C TYR A 20 -3.32 13.05 0.89
N GLY A 21 -4.45 12.90 1.59
CA GLY A 21 -4.65 11.90 2.65
C GLY A 21 -4.65 12.49 4.06
N ASP A 22 -5.02 11.67 5.04
CA ASP A 22 -4.97 12.02 6.47
C ASP A 22 -3.51 12.08 7.00
N ALA A 23 -3.35 12.43 8.27
CA ALA A 23 -2.04 12.53 8.91
C ALA A 23 -1.22 11.24 8.81
N LEU A 24 -1.86 10.07 8.90
CA LEU A 24 -1.22 8.77 8.81
C LEU A 24 -0.69 8.51 7.40
N GLN A 25 -1.52 8.74 6.38
CA GLN A 25 -1.14 8.57 4.97
C GLN A 25 -0.01 9.51 4.57
N ILE A 26 -0.01 10.75 5.04
CA ILE A 26 1.09 11.71 4.79
C ILE A 26 2.40 11.21 5.43
N ALA A 27 2.37 10.73 6.68
CA ALA A 27 3.55 10.20 7.35
C ALA A 27 4.11 8.94 6.65
N ILE A 28 3.24 8.10 6.10
CA ILE A 28 3.62 6.94 5.29
C ILE A 28 4.29 7.39 3.99
N GLN A 29 3.75 8.40 3.30
CA GLN A 29 4.36 8.95 2.08
C GLN A 29 5.78 9.45 2.35
N THR A 30 6.04 10.09 3.49
CA THR A 30 7.39 10.54 3.86
C THR A 30 8.28 9.43 4.43
N ASN A 31 7.79 8.19 4.51
CA ASN A 31 8.46 7.04 5.12
C ASN A 31 8.93 7.29 6.56
N ASP A 32 8.19 8.10 7.33
CA ASP A 32 8.54 8.43 8.71
C ASP A 32 7.92 7.41 9.68
N ILE A 33 8.63 6.30 9.89
CA ILE A 33 8.19 5.17 10.72
C ILE A 33 7.85 5.61 12.15
N GLU A 34 8.62 6.54 12.74
CA GLU A 34 8.40 6.97 14.11
C GLU A 34 7.13 7.81 14.24
N ILE A 35 6.86 8.71 13.28
CA ILE A 35 5.58 9.43 13.25
C ILE A 35 4.42 8.45 13.03
N VAL A 36 4.56 7.48 12.13
CA VAL A 36 3.51 6.46 11.90
C VAL A 36 3.19 5.69 13.18
N LYS A 37 4.22 5.24 13.93
CA LYS A 37 4.02 4.57 15.23
C LYS A 37 3.27 5.47 16.22
N ILE A 38 3.64 6.76 16.31
CA ILE A 38 2.98 7.71 17.21
C ILE A 38 1.50 7.86 16.84
N LEU A 39 1.19 8.06 15.56
CA LEU A 39 -0.18 8.23 15.09
C LEU A 39 -1.03 6.98 15.33
N LEU A 40 -0.52 5.80 14.99
CA LEU A 40 -1.20 4.53 15.26
C LEU A 40 -1.43 4.30 16.76
N SER A 41 -0.43 4.59 17.60
CA SER A 41 -0.55 4.50 19.06
C SER A 41 -1.55 5.50 19.64
N ALA A 42 -1.77 6.62 18.96
CA ALA A 42 -2.77 7.63 19.30
C ALA A 42 -4.18 7.29 18.79
N GLY A 43 -4.38 6.15 18.12
CA GLY A 43 -5.68 5.71 17.63
C GLY A 43 -6.03 6.18 16.22
N ALA A 44 -5.03 6.48 15.38
CA ALA A 44 -5.25 6.69 13.96
C ALA A 44 -5.91 5.45 13.33
N ASP A 45 -7.00 5.65 12.59
CA ASP A 45 -7.66 4.58 11.84
C ASP A 45 -6.82 4.22 10.60
N VAL A 46 -6.18 3.07 10.66
CA VAL A 46 -5.31 2.55 9.59
C VAL A 46 -6.06 2.27 8.28
N ASN A 47 -7.39 2.14 8.35
CA ASN A 47 -8.25 1.75 7.23
C ASN A 47 -9.00 2.92 6.60
N VAL A 48 -8.68 4.16 6.96
CA VAL A 48 -9.25 5.35 6.30
C VAL A 48 -9.07 5.25 4.80
N LYS A 49 -10.20 5.40 4.09
CA LYS A 49 -10.25 5.43 2.64
C LYS A 49 -10.36 6.87 2.18
N ARG A 50 -9.31 7.40 1.54
CA ARG A 50 -9.41 8.69 0.87
C ARG A 50 -10.11 8.55 -0.49
N THR A 51 -10.78 9.62 -0.91
CA THR A 51 -11.41 9.71 -2.22
C THR A 51 -10.44 10.27 -3.25
N GLY A 52 -10.29 9.58 -4.39
CA GLY A 52 -9.43 10.01 -5.50
C GLY A 52 -7.96 9.57 -5.37
N GLY A 53 -7.22 9.65 -6.47
CA GLY A 53 -5.80 9.27 -6.56
C GLY A 53 -5.52 7.76 -6.76
N VAL A 54 -4.22 7.42 -6.78
CA VAL A 54 -3.75 6.04 -7.05
C VAL A 54 -4.02 5.11 -5.88
N ASP A 55 -3.64 5.52 -4.67
CA ASP A 55 -3.73 4.70 -3.45
C ASP A 55 -4.82 5.21 -2.51
N CYS A 56 -5.75 4.36 -2.10
CA CYS A 56 -6.86 4.78 -1.25
C CYS A 56 -6.67 4.50 0.24
N THR A 57 -5.77 3.58 0.61
CA THR A 57 -5.51 3.19 2.01
C THR A 57 -4.06 3.43 2.41
N ALA A 58 -3.80 3.42 3.72
CA ALA A 58 -2.45 3.47 4.27
C ALA A 58 -1.55 2.36 3.69
N LEU A 59 -2.07 1.13 3.64
CA LEU A 59 -1.34 -0.03 3.13
C LEU A 59 -1.02 0.05 1.63
N MET A 60 -1.96 0.57 0.82
CA MET A 60 -1.69 0.83 -0.61
C MET A 60 -0.60 1.89 -0.78
N THR A 61 -0.68 2.98 -0.02
CA THR A 61 0.31 4.08 -0.04
C THR A 61 1.71 3.57 0.32
N ALA A 62 1.81 2.73 1.35
CA ALA A 62 3.08 2.11 1.74
C ALA A 62 3.63 1.19 0.64
N ALA A 63 2.77 0.40 -0.02
CA ALA A 63 3.17 -0.53 -1.07
C ALA A 63 3.54 0.16 -2.40
N SER A 64 2.89 1.27 -2.74
CA SER A 64 3.16 2.04 -3.96
C SER A 64 4.40 2.94 -3.85
N SER A 65 4.80 3.30 -2.64
CA SER A 65 5.93 4.19 -2.37
C SER A 65 7.23 3.71 -3.06
N PRO A 66 8.05 4.63 -3.60
CA PRO A 66 9.41 4.31 -4.06
C PRO A 66 10.30 3.74 -2.96
N TRP A 67 9.98 4.08 -1.70
CA TRP A 67 10.69 3.64 -0.49
C TRP A 67 9.95 2.51 0.23
N ALA A 68 9.05 1.81 -0.46
CA ALA A 68 8.30 0.70 0.12
C ALA A 68 9.24 -0.31 0.79
N ASP A 69 9.08 -0.47 2.11
CA ASP A 69 9.82 -1.43 2.91
C ASP A 69 8.84 -2.30 3.72
N THR A 70 9.27 -3.53 3.97
CA THR A 70 8.55 -4.50 4.78
C THR A 70 8.28 -4.03 6.20
N THR A 71 9.10 -3.15 6.78
CA THR A 71 8.88 -2.61 8.13
C THR A 71 7.58 -1.81 8.19
N MET A 72 7.35 -0.88 7.25
CA MET A 72 6.11 -0.10 7.18
C MET A 72 4.91 -1.01 6.94
N ILE A 73 5.03 -1.96 6.01
CA ILE A 73 3.95 -2.90 5.68
C ILE A 73 3.54 -3.72 6.90
N LYS A 74 4.50 -4.34 7.59
CA LYS A 74 4.24 -5.13 8.81
C LYS A 74 3.64 -4.27 9.90
N LEU A 75 4.17 -3.06 10.14
CA LEU A 75 3.63 -2.13 11.13
C LEU A 75 2.13 -1.83 10.90
N LEU A 76 1.74 -1.57 9.65
CA LEU A 76 0.35 -1.29 9.31
C LEU A 76 -0.54 -2.55 9.47
N LEU A 77 -0.04 -3.72 9.07
CA LEU A 77 -0.76 -4.99 9.24
C LEU A 77 -0.95 -5.37 10.70
N ASP A 78 0.07 -5.14 11.55
CA ASP A 78 0.01 -5.37 12.99
C ASP A 78 -1.04 -4.47 13.68
N HIS A 79 -1.36 -3.31 13.08
CA HIS A 79 -2.41 -2.41 13.53
C HIS A 79 -3.76 -2.63 12.82
N GLY A 80 -3.91 -3.73 12.09
CA GLY A 80 -5.20 -4.16 11.52
C GLY A 80 -5.54 -3.54 10.16
N ALA A 81 -4.53 -3.14 9.37
CA ALA A 81 -4.76 -2.75 7.99
C ALA A 81 -5.42 -3.90 7.20
N ASP A 82 -6.50 -3.60 6.50
CA ASP A 82 -7.18 -4.55 5.62
C ASP A 82 -6.28 -4.85 4.40
N ILE A 83 -5.60 -5.99 4.49
CA ILE A 83 -4.69 -6.55 3.48
C ILE A 83 -5.33 -6.64 2.08
N ASN A 84 -6.64 -6.83 2.02
CA ASN A 84 -7.42 -7.05 0.81
C ASN A 84 -8.37 -5.87 0.51
N ALA A 85 -8.15 -4.71 1.14
CA ALA A 85 -8.91 -3.52 0.85
C ALA A 85 -8.83 -3.18 -0.64
N VAL A 86 -9.98 -2.80 -1.20
CA VAL A 86 -10.09 -2.36 -2.58
C VAL A 86 -10.30 -0.85 -2.65
N GLY A 87 -9.55 -0.17 -3.51
CA GLY A 87 -9.68 1.27 -3.74
C GLY A 87 -8.66 1.84 -4.73
N GLY A 88 -8.99 3.03 -5.26
CA GLY A 88 -8.09 3.84 -6.09
C GLY A 88 -7.76 3.21 -7.44
N LEU A 89 -6.82 3.84 -8.16
CA LEU A 89 -6.29 3.28 -9.41
C LEU A 89 -5.42 2.04 -9.16
N GLY A 90 -4.79 1.94 -7.98
CA GLY A 90 -3.94 0.82 -7.57
C GLY A 90 -4.72 -0.46 -7.29
N GLY A 91 -6.01 -0.38 -6.97
CA GLY A 91 -6.87 -1.55 -6.81
C GLY A 91 -6.72 -2.22 -5.44
N THR A 92 -5.56 -2.82 -5.15
CA THR A 92 -5.19 -3.46 -3.87
C THR A 92 -3.75 -3.12 -3.48
N ALA A 93 -3.35 -3.37 -2.23
CA ALA A 93 -1.95 -3.21 -1.83
C ALA A 93 -1.00 -4.12 -2.63
N LEU A 94 -1.42 -5.34 -2.95
CA LEU A 94 -0.62 -6.27 -3.76
C LEU A 94 -0.49 -5.79 -5.22
N CYS A 95 -1.54 -5.22 -5.80
CA CYS A 95 -1.44 -4.55 -7.10
C CYS A 95 -0.48 -3.34 -7.03
N ALA A 96 -0.56 -2.52 -5.98
CA ALA A 96 0.31 -1.36 -5.78
C ALA A 96 1.80 -1.74 -5.60
N ALA A 97 2.09 -2.89 -5.00
CA ALA A 97 3.43 -3.44 -4.95
C ALA A 97 3.89 -3.98 -6.32
N ALA A 98 2.98 -4.64 -7.06
CA ALA A 98 3.27 -5.26 -8.35
C ALA A 98 3.53 -4.26 -9.49
N ILE A 99 3.08 -3.00 -9.36
CA ILE A 99 3.44 -1.91 -10.29
C ILE A 99 4.84 -1.32 -10.01
N GLY A 100 5.59 -1.85 -9.06
CA GLY A 100 6.89 -1.34 -8.66
C GLY A 100 8.07 -2.01 -9.34
N ALA A 101 9.23 -1.36 -9.26
CA ALA A 101 10.51 -1.91 -9.66
C ALA A 101 10.90 -3.16 -8.83
N GLU A 102 12.01 -3.80 -9.20
CA GLU A 102 12.47 -5.05 -8.59
C GLU A 102 12.63 -5.00 -7.07
N ASN A 103 12.80 -3.80 -6.50
CA ASN A 103 12.96 -3.57 -5.08
C ASN A 103 11.71 -3.87 -4.23
N LYS A 104 10.56 -4.20 -4.83
CA LYS A 104 9.31 -4.48 -4.09
C LYS A 104 8.96 -5.96 -3.95
N ILE A 105 9.81 -6.89 -4.37
CA ILE A 105 9.54 -8.33 -4.19
C ILE A 105 9.24 -8.66 -2.73
N GLU A 106 10.06 -8.20 -1.80
CA GLU A 106 9.89 -8.58 -0.39
C GLU A 106 8.60 -8.01 0.20
N VAL A 107 8.15 -6.85 -0.28
CA VAL A 107 6.82 -6.32 0.05
C VAL A 107 5.73 -7.24 -0.48
N MET A 108 5.82 -7.70 -1.74
CA MET A 108 4.85 -8.66 -2.29
C MET A 108 4.84 -9.97 -1.50
N ARG A 109 6.01 -10.51 -1.14
CA ARG A 109 6.12 -11.73 -0.31
C ARG A 109 5.43 -11.54 1.04
N VAL A 110 5.69 -10.42 1.72
CA VAL A 110 5.04 -10.11 3.01
C VAL A 110 3.52 -10.03 2.84
N LEU A 111 3.02 -9.31 1.83
CA LEU A 111 1.59 -9.19 1.60
C LEU A 111 0.94 -10.55 1.34
N LEU A 112 1.54 -11.38 0.49
CA LEU A 112 1.06 -12.75 0.20
C LEU A 112 1.08 -13.64 1.45
N ALA A 113 2.16 -13.58 2.23
CA ALA A 113 2.27 -14.33 3.49
C ALA A 113 1.22 -13.91 4.54
N HIS A 114 0.74 -12.67 4.49
CA HIS A 114 -0.32 -12.15 5.35
C HIS A 114 -1.73 -12.28 4.74
N GLY A 115 -1.88 -13.06 3.65
CA GLY A 115 -3.18 -13.42 3.10
C GLY A 115 -3.73 -12.47 2.03
N ALA A 116 -2.88 -11.66 1.39
CA ALA A 116 -3.28 -10.93 0.19
C ALA A 116 -3.67 -11.92 -0.93
N TYR A 117 -4.84 -11.74 -1.53
CA TYR A 117 -5.27 -12.64 -2.61
C TYR A 117 -4.57 -12.29 -3.93
N ALA A 118 -3.76 -13.22 -4.46
CA ALA A 118 -3.04 -13.07 -5.72
C ALA A 118 -3.96 -12.81 -6.94
N ASN A 119 -5.23 -13.21 -6.84
CA ASN A 119 -6.25 -13.02 -7.88
C ASN A 119 -7.22 -11.88 -7.58
N MET A 120 -7.00 -11.10 -6.51
CA MET A 120 -7.96 -10.05 -6.15
C MET A 120 -8.10 -9.06 -7.29
N ARG A 121 -9.34 -8.74 -7.65
CA ARG A 121 -9.59 -7.72 -8.64
C ARG A 121 -9.60 -6.34 -7.99
N GLY A 122 -8.96 -5.38 -8.65
CA GLY A 122 -9.09 -3.98 -8.29
C GLY A 122 -10.54 -3.49 -8.44
N GLY A 123 -10.83 -2.32 -7.85
CA GLY A 123 -12.15 -1.71 -7.94
C GLY A 123 -12.50 -1.26 -9.37
N PRO A 124 -13.71 -0.75 -9.61
CA PRO A 124 -14.16 -0.33 -10.95
C PRO A 124 -13.26 0.73 -11.61
N GLN A 125 -12.56 1.52 -10.80
CA GLN A 125 -11.65 2.58 -11.24
C GLN A 125 -10.19 2.11 -11.33
N ALA A 126 -9.89 0.87 -10.97
CA ALA A 126 -8.52 0.37 -10.95
C ALA A 126 -7.95 0.33 -12.37
N ARG A 127 -6.73 0.87 -12.54
CA ARG A 127 -5.99 0.81 -13.80
C ARG A 127 -5.64 -0.64 -14.16
N TYR A 128 -5.37 -1.44 -13.15
CA TYR A 128 -4.98 -2.84 -13.28
C TYR A 128 -6.06 -3.74 -12.71
N VAL A 129 -6.39 -4.78 -13.46
CA VAL A 129 -7.48 -5.67 -13.10
C VAL A 129 -7.12 -6.53 -11.90
N ASN A 130 -5.88 -7.02 -11.79
CA ASN A 130 -5.38 -7.86 -10.69
C ASN A 130 -3.85 -7.70 -10.57
N PRO A 131 -3.19 -8.28 -9.53
CA PRO A 131 -1.76 -8.17 -9.32
C PRO A 131 -0.92 -8.70 -10.49
N LEU A 132 -1.32 -9.81 -11.11
CA LEU A 132 -0.59 -10.38 -12.24
C LEU A 132 -0.61 -9.43 -13.45
N HIS A 133 -1.77 -8.84 -13.74
CA HIS A 133 -1.93 -7.86 -14.80
C HIS A 133 -1.10 -6.61 -14.53
N ALA A 134 -1.00 -6.16 -13.28
CA ALA A 134 -0.09 -5.08 -12.87
C ALA A 134 1.38 -5.44 -13.14
N ALA A 135 1.83 -6.62 -12.70
CA ALA A 135 3.22 -7.07 -12.83
C ALA A 135 3.69 -7.23 -14.28
N VAL A 136 2.81 -7.66 -15.19
CA VAL A 136 3.16 -7.86 -16.61
C VAL A 136 3.07 -6.57 -17.45
N THR A 137 2.24 -5.61 -17.05
CA THR A 137 2.04 -4.36 -17.80
C THR A 137 3.00 -3.26 -17.37
N TRP A 138 3.59 -3.38 -16.19
CA TRP A 138 4.62 -2.45 -15.76
C TRP A 138 5.81 -2.47 -16.73
N LYS A 139 6.21 -1.28 -17.16
CA LYS A 139 7.36 -1.07 -18.04
C LYS A 139 8.18 0.05 -17.43
N ASP A 140 9.34 -0.31 -16.88
CA ASP A 140 10.36 0.69 -16.58
C ASP A 140 10.87 1.29 -17.90
N LEU A 141 11.23 2.57 -17.87
CA LEU A 141 11.77 3.32 -19.01
C LEU A 141 13.08 2.73 -19.56
N SER A 142 13.71 1.79 -18.83
CA SER A 142 15.01 1.20 -19.15
C SER A 142 15.03 -0.32 -19.41
N GLY A 143 13.93 -1.05 -19.17
CA GLY A 143 13.91 -2.53 -19.18
C GLY A 143 12.89 -3.17 -20.14
N PRO A 144 12.98 -4.49 -20.38
CA PRO A 144 11.94 -5.23 -21.08
C PRO A 144 10.61 -5.14 -20.30
N PRO A 145 9.45 -5.15 -20.99
CA PRO A 145 8.16 -5.08 -20.32
C PRO A 145 7.94 -6.29 -19.40
N GLY A 146 7.37 -6.04 -18.23
CA GLY A 146 7.03 -7.05 -17.23
C GLY A 146 8.14 -7.31 -16.22
N TYR A 147 7.72 -7.61 -15.00
CA TYR A 147 8.58 -7.90 -13.84
C TYR A 147 8.67 -9.42 -13.61
N PRO A 148 9.71 -10.12 -14.11
CA PRO A 148 9.68 -11.59 -14.18
C PRO A 148 9.62 -12.27 -12.81
N GLU A 149 10.31 -11.73 -11.81
CA GLU A 149 10.28 -12.30 -10.45
C GLU A 149 8.94 -12.07 -9.77
N GLY A 150 8.34 -10.87 -9.89
CA GLY A 150 7.00 -10.62 -9.34
C GLY A 150 5.92 -11.47 -10.03
N VAL A 151 6.03 -11.68 -11.34
CA VAL A 151 5.16 -12.60 -12.09
C VAL A 151 5.31 -14.03 -11.57
N ARG A 152 6.53 -14.53 -11.43
CA ARG A 152 6.79 -15.88 -10.89
C ARG A 152 6.21 -16.02 -9.48
N LEU A 153 6.48 -15.05 -8.61
CA LEU A 153 5.98 -15.05 -7.24
C LEU A 153 4.46 -15.12 -7.19
N LEU A 154 3.76 -14.34 -8.01
CA LEU A 154 2.30 -14.36 -8.08
C LEU A 154 1.76 -15.70 -8.60
N VAL A 155 2.38 -16.28 -9.62
CA VAL A 155 2.00 -17.60 -10.16
C VAL A 155 2.21 -18.70 -9.12
N GLU A 156 3.32 -18.68 -8.38
CA GLU A 156 3.60 -19.60 -7.27
C GLU A 156 2.53 -19.50 -6.16
N HIS A 157 1.93 -18.32 -6.00
CA HIS A 157 0.83 -18.07 -5.05
C HIS A 157 -0.56 -18.16 -5.70
N GLY A 158 -0.66 -18.86 -6.83
CA GLY A 158 -1.94 -19.24 -7.45
C GLY A 158 -2.58 -18.16 -8.32
N ALA A 159 -1.83 -17.16 -8.79
CA ALA A 159 -2.34 -16.20 -9.76
C ALA A 159 -2.75 -16.91 -11.07
N GLN A 160 -3.96 -16.62 -11.55
CA GLN A 160 -4.53 -17.15 -12.77
C GLN A 160 -3.93 -16.45 -13.99
N ILE A 161 -3.41 -17.23 -14.93
CA ILE A 161 -2.72 -16.76 -16.15
C ILE A 161 -3.69 -16.60 -17.34
N ASN A 162 -4.91 -17.11 -17.20
CA ASN A 162 -5.92 -17.30 -18.24
C ASN A 162 -6.96 -16.18 -18.31
#